data_AF-A0A3D0ZSG2-F1
#
_entry.id   AF-A0A3D0ZSG2-F1
#
_cell.length_a   1.000
_cell.length_b   1.000
_cell.length_c   1.000
_cell.angle_alpha   90.00
_cell.angle_beta   90.00
_cell.angle_gamma   90.00
#
_symmetry.space_group_name_H-M   'P 1'
#
loop_
_entity.id
_entity.type
_entity.pdbx_description
1 polymer ?
#
loop_
_entity_poly.entity_id
_entity_poly.type
_entity_poly.pdbx_seq_one_letter_code
_entity_poly.pdbx_strand_id
1 'polypeptide(L)'
;MSRRPMILGLFLLLALGSLIGLMFSGSGLKPEHTIRIAMLGSVNDEDYDGAIAFKEYVERTTSNRLKVELYPSGQFCASERECLEGLQSGVLQVFMFTTGG
;
A
#
# COMPACT_ATOMS: atom_id res chain seq x y z
N MET A 1 -23.03 33.13 -35.17
CA MET A 1 -22.76 32.78 -33.75
C MET A 1 -21.27 32.93 -33.48
N SER A 2 -20.91 33.83 -32.57
CA SER A 2 -19.53 34.26 -32.32
C SER A 2 -18.70 33.13 -31.72
N ARG A 3 -17.63 32.69 -32.40
CA ARG A 3 -16.74 31.60 -31.94
C ARG A 3 -15.85 32.01 -30.75
N ARG A 4 -15.64 33.32 -30.57
CA ARG A 4 -14.80 33.89 -29.50
C ARG A 4 -15.33 33.66 -28.07
N PRO A 5 -16.60 33.94 -27.73
CA PRO A 5 -17.15 33.66 -26.40
C PRO A 5 -17.24 32.16 -26.10
N MET A 6 -17.42 31.32 -27.13
CA MET A 6 -17.45 29.87 -26.99
C MET A 6 -16.08 29.30 -26.61
N ILE A 7 -15.01 29.78 -27.25
CA ILE A 7 -13.63 29.38 -26.91
C ILE A 7 -13.25 29.88 -25.51
N LEU A 8 -13.62 31.12 -25.16
CA LEU A 8 -13.34 31.68 -23.84
C LEU A 8 -14.06 30.91 -22.72
N GLY A 9 -15.33 30.53 -22.96
CA GLY A 9 -16.11 29.71 -22.04
C GLY A 9 -15.54 28.31 -21.84
N LEU A 10 -15.00 27.69 -22.91
CA LEU A 10 -14.34 26.39 -22.82
C LEU A 10 -13.05 26.46 -21.97
N PHE A 11 -12.22 27.49 -22.17
CA PHE A 11 -11.02 27.69 -21.35
C PHE A 11 -11.37 27.95 -19.88
N LEU A 12 -12.44 28.71 -19.61
CA LEU A 12 -12.91 28.96 -18.25
C LEU A 12 -13.39 27.67 -17.57
N LEU A 13 -14.12 26.81 -18.28
CA LEU A 13 -14.57 25.50 -17.76
C LEU A 13 -13.40 24.57 -17.45
N LEU A 14 -12.39 24.51 -18.32
CA LEU A 14 -11.18 23.71 -18.08
C LEU A 14 -10.38 24.23 -16.88
N ALA A 15 -10.27 25.55 -16.73
CA ALA A 15 -9.62 26.17 -15.57
C ALA A 15 -10.38 25.89 -14.26
N LEU A 16 -11.72 25.93 -14.29
CA LEU A 16 -12.54 25.64 -13.11
C LEU A 16 -12.47 24.15 -12.73
N GLY A 17 -12.49 23.26 -13.71
CA GLY A 17 -12.36 21.81 -13.49
C GLY A 17 -11.01 21.42 -12.90
N SER A 18 -9.93 22.07 -13.34
CA SER A 18 -8.59 21.85 -12.79
C SER A 18 -8.45 22.39 -11.36
N LEU A 19 -9.08 23.52 -11.03
CA LEU A 19 -9.10 24.06 -9.67
C LEU A 19 -9.84 23.15 -8.67
N ILE A 20 -10.94 22.52 -9.10
CA ILE A 20 -11.65 21.51 -8.31
C ILE A 20 -10.78 20.26 -8.10
N GLY A 21 -10.03 19.84 -9.13
CA GLY A 21 -9.08 18.74 -9.03
C GLY A 21 -7.94 18.99 -8.04
N LEU A 22 -7.48 20.24 -7.89
CA LEU A 22 -6.50 20.62 -6.85
C LEU A 22 -7.10 20.56 -5.44
N MET A 23 -8.36 20.99 -5.26
CA MET A 23 -9.04 20.95 -3.96
C MET A 23 -9.30 19.50 -3.49
N PHE A 24 -9.51 18.57 -4.42
CA PHE A 24 -9.65 17.14 -4.16
C PHE A 24 -8.34 16.36 -4.24
N SER A 25 -7.23 16.99 -4.60
CA SER A 25 -5.87 16.45 -4.36
C SER A 25 -5.55 16.60 -2.88
N GLY A 26 -6.43 16.05 -2.04
CA GLY A 26 -6.17 15.84 -0.64
C GLY A 26 -4.84 15.13 -0.55
N SER A 27 -3.94 15.71 0.23
CA SER A 27 -2.69 15.10 0.62
C SER A 27 -3.04 13.81 1.35
N GLY A 28 -3.29 12.73 0.60
CA GLY A 28 -3.42 11.41 1.19
C GLY A 28 -2.19 11.23 2.05
N LEU A 29 -2.40 10.94 3.34
CA LEU A 29 -1.31 10.61 4.26
C LEU A 29 -0.55 9.45 3.64
N LYS A 30 0.50 9.77 2.90
CA LYS A 30 1.39 8.76 2.34
C LYS A 30 2.02 8.08 3.55
N PRO A 31 2.02 6.75 3.62
CA PRO A 31 2.63 6.08 4.76
C PRO A 31 4.09 6.52 4.88
N GLU A 32 4.47 6.88 6.10
CA GLU A 32 5.83 7.28 6.46
C GLU A 32 6.78 6.09 6.26
N HIS A 33 6.31 4.90 6.66
CA HIS A 33 7.02 3.64 6.46
C HIS A 33 6.05 2.50 6.11
N THR A 34 6.60 1.48 5.44
CA THR A 34 5.90 0.24 5.10
C THR A 34 6.58 -0.93 5.77
N ILE A 35 5.80 -1.77 6.45
CA ILE A 35 6.21 -3.07 6.97
C ILE A 35 5.75 -4.13 5.97
N ARG A 36 6.69 -4.75 5.27
CA ARG A 36 6.42 -5.86 4.36
C ARG A 36 6.57 -7.17 5.11
N ILE A 37 5.50 -7.97 5.08
CA ILE A 37 5.43 -9.28 5.71
C ILE A 37 5.28 -10.32 4.61
N ALA A 38 6.27 -11.21 4.48
CA ALA A 38 6.22 -12.34 3.56
C ALA A 38 5.95 -13.63 4.32
N MET A 39 5.22 -14.53 3.68
CA MET A 39 4.95 -15.88 4.15
C MET A 39 4.81 -16.82 2.96
N LEU A 40 5.31 -18.05 3.11
CA LEU A 40 5.17 -19.10 2.09
C LEU A 40 3.81 -19.81 2.21
N GLY A 41 3.20 -19.78 3.40
CA GLY A 41 1.85 -20.29 3.67
C GLY A 41 0.77 -19.53 2.90
N SER A 42 -0.38 -20.19 2.74
CA SER A 42 -1.52 -19.64 2.00
C SER A 42 -2.35 -18.67 2.84
N VAL A 43 -3.31 -18.00 2.22
CA VAL A 43 -4.29 -17.15 2.92
C VAL A 43 -5.24 -17.91 3.85
N ASN A 44 -5.24 -19.25 3.81
CA ASN A 44 -6.05 -20.10 4.69
C ASN A 44 -5.27 -20.59 5.92
N ASP A 45 -4.02 -20.17 6.08
CA ASP A 45 -3.13 -20.53 7.18
C ASP A 45 -3.39 -19.60 8.39
N GLU A 46 -3.30 -20.11 9.61
CA GLU A 46 -3.47 -19.31 10.83
C GLU A 46 -2.48 -18.15 10.94
N ASP A 47 -1.30 -18.28 10.34
CA ASP A 47 -0.30 -17.21 10.28
C ASP A 47 -0.84 -16.00 9.48
N TYR A 48 -1.64 -16.25 8.43
CA TYR A 48 -2.26 -15.17 7.64
C TYR A 48 -3.33 -14.43 8.45
N ASP A 49 -4.14 -15.14 9.24
CA ASP A 49 -5.12 -14.53 10.14
C ASP A 49 -4.44 -13.63 11.18
N GLY A 50 -3.33 -14.10 11.77
CA GLY A 50 -2.49 -13.30 12.66
C GLY A 50 -1.92 -12.05 11.98
N ALA A 51 -1.47 -12.19 10.72
CA ALA A 51 -0.93 -11.08 9.94
C ALA A 51 -1.97 -10.00 9.64
N ILE A 52 -3.22 -10.40 9.37
CA ILE A 52 -4.34 -9.49 9.18
C ILE A 52 -4.63 -8.72 10.48
N ALA A 53 -4.69 -9.41 11.61
CA ALA A 53 -4.89 -8.76 12.91
C ALA A 53 -3.77 -7.75 13.23
N PHE A 54 -2.51 -8.11 12.94
CA PHE A 54 -1.36 -7.20 13.07
C PHE A 54 -1.49 -5.97 12.16
N LYS A 55 -1.82 -6.18 10.88
CA LYS A 55 -2.03 -5.12 9.90
C LYS A 55 -3.10 -4.13 10.38
N GLU A 56 -4.26 -4.64 10.79
CA GLU A 56 -5.36 -3.79 11.26
C GLU A 56 -4.97 -2.98 12.51
N TYR A 57 -4.32 -3.62 13.47
CA TYR A 57 -3.86 -2.96 14.69
C TYR A 57 -2.87 -1.84 14.38
N VAL A 58 -1.84 -2.11 13.56
CA VAL A 58 -0.79 -1.14 13.22
C VAL A 58 -1.35 0.02 12.41
N GLU A 59 -2.10 -0.26 11.34
CA GLU A 59 -2.65 0.79 10.47
C GLU A 59 -3.64 1.67 11.25
N ARG A 60 -4.48 1.08 12.12
CA ARG A 60 -5.42 1.84 12.97
C ARG A 60 -4.69 2.69 14.01
N THR A 61 -3.78 2.10 14.77
CA THR A 61 -3.12 2.77 15.91
C THR A 61 -2.16 3.87 15.46
N THR A 62 -1.62 3.75 14.24
CA THR A 62 -0.69 4.75 13.68
C THR A 62 -1.39 5.79 12.81
N SER A 63 -2.72 5.75 12.70
CA SER A 63 -3.48 6.59 11.76
C SER A 63 -2.92 6.49 10.34
N ASN A 64 -2.61 5.27 9.90
CA ASN A 64 -1.97 4.93 8.62
C ASN A 64 -0.57 5.52 8.38
N ARG A 65 0.12 6.04 9.40
CA ARG A 65 1.53 6.44 9.24
C ARG A 65 2.43 5.24 8.96
N LEU A 66 2.10 4.06 9.49
CA LEU A 66 2.71 2.80 9.10
C LEU A 66 1.73 2.01 8.23
N LYS A 67 2.17 1.57 7.05
CA LYS A 67 1.43 0.63 6.20
C LYS A 67 1.94 -0.78 6.43
N VAL A 68 1.06 -1.77 6.45
CA VAL A 68 1.46 -3.19 6.47
C VAL A 68 1.06 -3.84 5.15
N GLU A 69 2.02 -4.40 4.43
CA GLU A 69 1.81 -5.13 3.18
C GLU A 69 2.04 -6.62 3.41
N LEU A 70 1.07 -7.44 3.02
CA LEU A 70 1.12 -8.88 3.21
C LEU A 70 1.37 -9.57 1.87
N TYR A 71 2.35 -10.47 1.84
CA TYR A 71 2.72 -11.27 0.68
C TYR A 71 2.62 -12.76 1.01
N PRO A 72 1.40 -13.34 0.97
CA PRO A 72 1.17 -14.77 1.17
C PRO A 72 1.59 -15.59 -0.05
N SER A 73 1.60 -16.92 0.12
CA SER A 73 1.79 -17.89 -0.95
C SER A 73 3.04 -17.64 -1.80
N GLY A 74 4.13 -17.15 -1.19
CA GLY A 74 5.39 -16.89 -1.89
C GLY A 74 5.34 -15.74 -2.89
N GLN A 75 4.42 -14.78 -2.75
CA GLN A 75 4.31 -13.61 -3.64
C GLN A 75 5.55 -12.68 -3.62
N PHE A 76 6.35 -12.73 -2.55
CA PHE A 76 7.55 -11.90 -2.41
C PHE A 76 8.86 -12.68 -2.67
N CYS A 77 8.91 -13.94 -2.24
CA CYS A 77 10.07 -14.83 -2.28
C CYS A 77 9.57 -16.28 -2.41
N ALA A 78 10.31 -17.13 -3.11
CA ALA A 78 9.88 -18.50 -3.45
C ALA A 78 10.38 -19.56 -2.46
N SER A 79 11.35 -19.23 -1.60
CA SER A 79 11.91 -20.15 -0.61
C SER A 79 12.29 -19.45 0.69
N GLU A 80 12.42 -20.23 1.78
CA GLU A 80 12.84 -19.72 3.08
C GLU A 80 14.17 -18.95 3.00
N ARG A 81 15.14 -19.50 2.26
CA ARG A 81 16.45 -18.87 2.03
C ARG A 81 16.30 -17.50 1.37
N GLU A 82 15.51 -17.39 0.31
CA GLU A 82 15.28 -16.11 -0.38
C GLU A 82 14.59 -15.09 0.53
N CYS A 83 13.62 -15.53 1.33
CA CYS A 83 12.94 -14.65 2.28
C CYS A 83 13.90 -14.16 3.37
N LEU A 84 14.80 -15.02 3.87
CA LEU A 84 15.85 -14.64 4.82
C LEU A 84 16.86 -13.67 4.21
N GLU A 85 17.26 -13.85 2.96
CA GLU A 85 18.10 -12.89 2.22
C GLU A 85 17.39 -11.53 2.06
N GLY A 86 16.08 -11.56 1.78
CA GLY A 86 15.24 -10.35 1.75
C GLY A 86 15.17 -9.64 3.10
N LEU A 87 15.10 -10.40 4.20
CA LEU A 87 15.10 -9.87 5.55
C LEU A 87 16.47 -9.25 5.90
N GLN A 88 17.55 -9.96 5.60
CA GLN A 88 18.93 -9.49 5.86
C GLN A 88 19.30 -8.24 5.08
N SER A 89 18.83 -8.11 3.84
CA SER A 89 19.05 -6.91 3.02
C SER A 89 18.15 -5.74 3.40
N GLY A 90 17.15 -5.96 4.25
CA GLY A 90 16.21 -4.93 4.72
C GLY A 90 15.11 -4.58 3.72
N VAL A 91 15.00 -5.28 2.58
CA VAL A 91 13.88 -5.08 1.63
C VAL A 91 12.58 -5.64 2.20
N LEU A 92 12.67 -6.70 3.00
CA LEU A 92 11.59 -7.32 3.78
C LEU A 92 11.74 -6.96 5.27
N GLN A 93 10.64 -6.66 5.96
CA GLN A 93 10.68 -6.29 7.38
C GLN A 93 10.35 -7.48 8.29
N VAL A 94 9.48 -8.39 7.83
CA VAL A 94 9.08 -9.58 8.56
C VAL A 94 9.00 -10.74 7.59
N PHE A 95 9.63 -11.86 7.95
CA PHE A 95 9.39 -13.16 7.32
C PHE A 95 8.71 -14.05 8.37
N MET A 96 7.45 -14.42 8.12
CA MET A 96 6.75 -15.37 8.98
C MET A 96 6.98 -16.78 8.46
N PHE A 97 7.61 -17.60 9.29
CA PHE A 97 7.91 -18.98 9.00
C PHE A 97 7.96 -19.79 10.30
N THR A 98 7.59 -21.07 10.19
CA THR A 98 7.75 -22.05 11.26
C THR A 98 9.10 -22.74 11.14
N THR A 99 9.74 -23.05 12.27
CA THR A 99 10.99 -23.82 12.32
C THR A 99 10.76 -25.32 12.58
N GLY A 100 9.53 -25.79 12.37
CA GLY A 100 9.08 -27.15 12.66
C GLY A 100 7.98 -27.14 13.72
N GLY A 101 6.85 -27.77 13.42
CA GLY A 101 5.70 -27.95 14.33
C GLY A 101 5.89 -29.10 15.30
#